data_AF-A0A931UZJ9-F1
#
_entry.id   AF-A0A931UZJ9-F1
#
_cell.length_a   1.000
_cell.length_b   1.000
_cell.length_c   1.000
_cell.angle_alpha   90.00
_cell.angle_beta   90.00
_cell.angle_gamma   90.00
#
_symmetry.space_group_name_H-M   'P 1'
#
loop_
_entity.id
_entity.type
_entity.pdbx_description
1 polymer ?
#
loop_
_entity_poly.entity_id
_entity_poly.type
_entity_poly.pdbx_seq_one_letter_code
_entity_poly.pdbx_strand_id
1 'polypeptide(L)'
;MCLTGSHVVRWSGWNWGGDRIVHRCIVPSSRSVAAGSRRVDYDVDVREFLVTERNEIMRRVLREKLPAFVERLPGASLERFWSRDPGSFDHRIDVLAAFVGSHVAYEKGPGEDPWLFPDETIALGVGDCEDRALLLASLALAAGVSGYNLRVVVGKVRSTIAEPGKPASIQERDHVWVVYKTEPGSWTVVEPFNPMGEIEAKKDKPAEPPPHTSIEYIPYFVFNDSHLWAIEHPLVPTVDFADHLALRKQWTKFSPKFLGEVHRDIITQALAHLRGSPDAWVLDALNRYFKPAFAGIGPIVDAVDRDYGNYDPVDHFDNGYIDEGWRVVGQRLARFNESKDLDAFARAAHGIADFYAHSSYAHFAGRDAALHLYEPDRLDEIFTEEPNYSTGSFAFERFSGNAALWSKDRGDRSAPWNGKIISGRYAQNDDTQGGGVGWVIEGMTHIPAARRSEIDFFKRGALPHHNEIAVDGSAREDKHRLYRDVPGAEEEYARQYRRRFDAAVRHVRQVFDANWKKGGSARS
;
A
#
# COMPACT_ATOMS: atom_id res chain seq x y z
N MET A 1 13.39 0.38 10.92
CA MET A 1 14.42 -0.25 11.76
C MET A 1 15.69 -0.31 10.94
N CYS A 2 16.68 0.54 11.26
CA CYS A 2 18.02 0.42 10.71
C CYS A 2 18.84 -0.46 11.66
N LEU A 3 19.63 -1.37 11.09
CA LEU A 3 20.18 -2.56 11.75
C LEU A 3 21.47 -2.24 12.51
N THR A 4 21.37 -1.56 13.66
CA THR A 4 22.50 -1.41 14.58
C THR A 4 22.63 -2.67 15.46
N GLY A 5 23.67 -3.47 15.22
CA GLY A 5 24.10 -4.54 16.14
C GLY A 5 23.96 -6.00 15.66
N SER A 6 23.76 -6.27 14.37
CA SER A 6 23.54 -7.63 13.87
C SER A 6 24.77 -8.27 13.22
N HIS A 7 24.95 -9.58 13.37
CA HIS A 7 26.03 -10.34 12.74
C HIS A 7 25.64 -10.70 11.31
N VAL A 8 26.29 -10.08 10.32
CA VAL A 8 26.06 -10.41 8.90
C VAL A 8 26.69 -11.77 8.59
N VAL A 9 25.91 -12.69 7.99
CA VAL A 9 26.33 -14.06 7.67
C VAL A 9 26.37 -14.25 6.16
N ARG A 10 27.27 -15.13 5.67
CA ARG A 10 27.42 -15.53 4.25
C ARG A 10 27.72 -14.39 3.27
N TRP A 11 28.36 -13.33 3.75
CA TRP A 11 28.80 -12.19 2.95
C TRP A 11 29.62 -12.58 1.69
N SER A 12 30.50 -13.58 1.82
CA SER A 12 31.42 -14.03 0.77
C SER A 12 30.84 -15.06 -0.20
N GLY A 13 29.56 -15.45 -0.04
CA GLY A 13 28.93 -16.48 -0.86
C GLY A 13 28.34 -15.99 -2.18
N TRP A 14 28.30 -14.67 -2.40
CA TRP A 14 27.65 -14.05 -3.56
C TRP A 14 28.67 -13.45 -4.52
N ASN A 15 28.42 -13.60 -5.83
CA ASN A 15 29.19 -12.91 -6.85
C ASN A 15 28.67 -11.46 -7.02
N TRP A 16 29.15 -10.56 -6.17
CA TRP A 16 28.81 -9.12 -6.25
C TRP A 16 29.24 -8.43 -7.55
N GLY A 17 30.09 -9.07 -8.36
CA GLY A 17 30.44 -8.61 -9.70
C GLY A 17 29.33 -8.78 -10.74
N GLY A 18 28.34 -9.65 -10.45
CA GLY A 18 27.30 -10.07 -11.37
C GLY A 18 27.64 -11.36 -12.13
N ASP A 19 26.64 -12.20 -12.41
CA ASP A 19 26.83 -13.47 -13.12
C ASP A 19 26.47 -13.36 -14.60
N ARG A 20 25.29 -12.78 -14.90
CA ARG A 20 24.78 -12.67 -16.27
C ARG A 20 24.30 -11.26 -16.58
N ILE A 21 24.80 -10.69 -17.67
CA ILE A 21 24.36 -9.36 -18.14
C ILE A 21 22.89 -9.43 -18.55
N VAL A 22 22.11 -8.48 -18.06
CA VAL A 22 20.72 -8.24 -18.47
C VAL A 22 20.73 -7.17 -19.54
N HIS A 23 20.22 -7.49 -20.74
CA HIS A 23 20.23 -6.56 -21.86
C HIS A 23 19.10 -5.52 -21.77
N ARG A 24 17.92 -5.92 -21.29
CA ARG A 24 16.77 -5.04 -21.12
C ARG A 24 16.77 -4.46 -19.70
N CYS A 25 17.41 -3.30 -19.53
CA CYS A 25 17.52 -2.59 -18.25
C CYS A 25 16.33 -1.64 -18.00
N ILE A 26 15.27 -1.76 -18.80
CA ILE A 26 14.14 -0.86 -18.81
C ILE A 26 13.18 -1.23 -17.68
N VAL A 27 12.91 -0.25 -16.83
CA VAL A 27 11.95 -0.31 -15.74
C VAL A 27 10.83 0.67 -16.05
N PRO A 28 9.58 0.23 -15.96
CA PRO A 28 8.48 1.12 -16.26
C PRO A 28 8.37 2.13 -15.09
N SER A 29 8.31 3.43 -15.39
CA SER A 29 8.28 4.51 -14.39
C SER A 29 6.93 5.22 -14.44
N SER A 30 6.30 5.42 -13.28
CA SER A 30 4.98 6.06 -13.14
C SER A 30 5.09 7.52 -12.68
N ARG A 31 6.12 8.22 -13.16
CA ARG A 31 6.43 9.60 -12.78
C ARG A 31 5.42 10.59 -13.37
N SER A 32 5.09 11.60 -12.59
CA SER A 32 4.29 12.74 -13.06
C SER A 32 5.18 13.67 -13.90
N VAL A 33 4.81 13.91 -15.16
CA VAL A 33 5.56 14.83 -16.03
C VAL A 33 5.25 16.27 -15.63
N ALA A 34 6.27 17.11 -15.50
CA ALA A 34 6.10 18.52 -15.17
C ALA A 34 5.15 19.19 -16.17
N ALA A 35 4.08 19.81 -15.65
CA ALA A 35 2.94 20.43 -16.37
C ALA A 35 1.75 19.52 -16.75
N GLY A 36 1.73 18.24 -16.38
CA GLY A 36 0.55 17.37 -16.52
C GLY A 36 0.05 16.86 -15.17
N SER A 37 -1.25 17.03 -14.87
CA SER A 37 -1.92 16.36 -13.74
C SER A 37 -2.08 14.84 -13.95
N ARG A 38 -1.57 14.30 -15.07
CA ARG A 38 -1.68 12.90 -15.47
C ARG A 38 -0.33 12.21 -15.30
N ARG A 39 -0.28 11.15 -14.49
CA ARG A 39 0.83 10.19 -14.50
C ARG A 39 0.93 9.60 -15.90
N VAL A 40 2.09 9.73 -16.52
CA VAL A 40 2.39 9.07 -17.80
C VAL A 40 3.35 7.95 -17.45
N ASP A 41 2.94 6.70 -17.69
CA ASP A 41 3.88 5.60 -17.66
C ASP A 41 4.89 5.80 -18.79
N TYR A 42 6.16 5.99 -18.46
CA TYR A 42 7.24 5.96 -19.42
C TYR A 42 8.36 5.04 -18.94
N ASP A 43 8.95 4.35 -19.90
CA ASP A 43 10.04 3.43 -19.68
C ASP A 43 11.32 4.22 -19.36
N VAL A 44 12.01 3.83 -18.29
CA VAL A 44 13.30 4.41 -17.87
C VAL A 44 14.32 3.31 -17.78
N ASP A 45 15.53 3.53 -18.28
CA ASP A 45 16.62 2.61 -17.98
C ASP A 45 17.03 2.78 -16.51
N VAL A 46 17.02 1.69 -15.71
CA VAL A 46 17.34 1.77 -14.26
C VAL A 46 18.71 2.40 -13.98
N ARG A 47 19.64 2.31 -14.95
CA ARG A 47 20.98 2.90 -14.83
C ARG A 47 20.94 4.42 -14.87
N GLU A 48 19.91 5.03 -15.43
CA GLU A 48 19.74 6.49 -15.46
C GLU A 48 19.53 7.10 -14.07
N PHE A 49 19.11 6.30 -13.08
CA PHE A 49 19.06 6.75 -11.68
C PHE A 49 20.45 6.94 -11.06
N LEU A 50 21.50 6.40 -11.67
CA LEU A 50 22.89 6.65 -11.27
C LEU A 50 23.40 7.87 -12.02
N VAL A 51 23.10 9.05 -11.47
CA VAL A 51 23.53 10.30 -12.10
C VAL A 51 25.06 10.39 -12.07
N THR A 52 25.65 10.64 -13.24
CA THR A 52 27.09 10.60 -13.43
C THR A 52 27.80 11.79 -12.78
N GLU A 53 29.15 11.77 -12.83
CA GLU A 53 30.04 12.86 -12.41
C GLU A 53 29.65 14.26 -12.92
N ARG A 54 28.83 14.38 -13.96
CA ARG A 54 28.43 15.66 -14.56
C ARG A 54 27.18 16.29 -13.94
N ASN A 55 26.54 15.63 -12.97
CA ASN A 55 25.38 16.20 -12.28
C ASN A 55 25.81 17.35 -11.33
N GLU A 56 25.42 18.59 -11.65
CA GLU A 56 25.81 19.78 -10.88
C GLU A 56 25.20 19.79 -9.47
N ILE A 57 24.03 19.17 -9.27
CA ILE A 57 23.41 19.12 -7.93
C ILE A 57 24.27 18.27 -7.00
N MET A 58 24.74 17.10 -7.46
CA MET A 58 25.67 16.26 -6.70
C MET A 58 26.98 16.99 -6.42
N ARG A 59 27.58 17.66 -7.42
CA ARG A 59 28.81 18.46 -7.23
C ARG A 59 28.62 19.58 -6.21
N ARG A 60 27.49 20.28 -6.26
CA ARG A 60 27.14 21.34 -5.31
C ARG A 60 27.04 20.79 -3.90
N VAL A 61 26.42 19.62 -3.71
CA VAL A 61 26.35 18.95 -2.41
C VAL A 61 27.76 18.66 -1.87
N LEU A 62 28.64 18.08 -2.70
CA LEU A 62 30.02 17.77 -2.32
C LEU A 62 30.85 19.02 -2.01
N ARG A 63 30.61 20.13 -2.70
CA ARG A 63 31.34 21.39 -2.53
C ARG A 63 30.85 22.23 -1.36
N GLU A 64 29.54 22.27 -1.12
CA GLU A 64 28.92 23.27 -0.22
C GLU A 64 28.33 22.64 1.05
N LYS A 65 27.75 21.44 0.98
CA LYS A 65 27.11 20.80 2.14
C LYS A 65 28.05 19.83 2.86
N LEU A 66 28.83 19.07 2.11
CA LEU A 66 29.69 18.03 2.67
C LEU A 66 30.80 18.57 3.60
N PRO A 67 31.52 19.67 3.29
CA PRO A 67 32.57 20.18 4.17
C PRO A 67 32.09 20.47 5.60
N ALA A 68 30.96 21.18 5.72
CA ALA A 68 30.35 21.49 7.02
C ALA A 68 29.83 20.26 7.78
N PHE A 69 29.56 19.16 7.07
CA PHE A 69 29.25 17.88 7.72
C PHE A 69 30.51 17.17 8.21
N VAL A 70 31.55 17.10 7.38
CA VAL A 70 32.83 16.44 7.71
C VAL A 70 33.46 17.06 8.94
N GLU A 71 33.41 18.39 9.10
CA GLU A 71 33.90 19.08 10.30
C GLU A 71 33.21 18.63 11.60
N ARG A 72 31.96 18.16 11.51
CA ARG A 72 31.16 17.70 12.66
C ARG A 72 31.26 16.18 12.87
N LEU A 73 31.78 15.43 11.90
CA LEU A 73 31.84 13.98 11.94
C LEU A 73 33.17 13.52 12.60
N PRO A 74 33.14 12.87 13.78
CA PRO A 74 34.36 12.47 14.46
C PRO A 74 35.21 11.52 13.62
N GLY A 75 36.51 11.81 13.53
CA GLY A 75 37.46 10.99 12.76
C GLY A 75 37.40 11.20 11.24
N ALA A 76 36.52 12.06 10.74
CA ALA A 76 36.46 12.41 9.32
C ALA A 76 37.49 13.52 8.98
N SER A 77 38.01 13.48 7.75
CA SER A 77 38.94 14.50 7.22
C SER A 77 38.57 14.84 5.79
N LEU A 78 38.42 16.15 5.51
CA LEU A 78 38.10 16.65 4.17
C LEU A 78 39.30 16.53 3.23
N GLU A 79 40.52 16.71 3.74
CA GLU A 79 41.75 16.47 2.98
C GLU A 79 41.83 15.01 2.52
N ARG A 80 41.61 14.07 3.45
CA ARG A 80 41.59 12.63 3.12
C ARG A 80 40.46 12.26 2.18
N PHE A 81 39.29 12.90 2.31
CA PHE A 81 38.15 12.69 1.41
C PHE A 81 38.51 12.98 -0.05
N TRP A 82 39.27 14.04 -0.32
CA TRP A 82 39.68 14.45 -1.67
C TRP A 82 41.01 13.85 -2.13
N SER A 83 41.77 13.23 -1.23
CA SER A 83 43.05 12.60 -1.56
C SER A 83 42.88 11.37 -2.48
N ARG A 84 44.00 10.96 -3.07
CA ARG A 84 44.19 9.72 -3.83
C ARG A 84 45.14 8.76 -3.12
N ASP A 85 45.53 9.06 -1.88
CA ASP A 85 46.39 8.22 -1.06
C ASP A 85 45.68 6.91 -0.67
N PRO A 86 46.43 5.86 -0.32
CA PRO A 86 45.84 4.61 0.16
C PRO A 86 44.83 4.83 1.30
N GLY A 87 43.67 4.20 1.18
CA GLY A 87 42.53 4.28 2.08
C GLY A 87 41.72 5.57 1.96
N SER A 88 41.91 6.37 0.90
CA SER A 88 41.13 7.59 0.66
C SER A 88 39.78 7.29 0.02
N PHE A 89 39.69 6.29 -0.86
CA PHE A 89 38.42 5.89 -1.48
C PHE A 89 37.49 5.19 -0.48
N ASP A 90 38.05 4.32 0.37
CA ASP A 90 37.28 3.68 1.44
C ASP A 90 36.74 4.74 2.42
N HIS A 91 37.59 5.68 2.86
CA HIS A 91 37.19 6.82 3.71
C HIS A 91 36.11 7.69 3.06
N ARG A 92 36.21 7.91 1.74
CA ARG A 92 35.20 8.66 0.97
C ARG A 92 33.84 7.97 1.03
N ILE A 93 33.79 6.66 0.86
CA ILE A 93 32.55 5.87 0.96
C ILE A 93 31.95 5.97 2.37
N ASP A 94 32.76 5.84 3.42
CA ASP A 94 32.29 5.93 4.80
C ASP A 94 31.67 7.31 5.11
N VAL A 95 32.35 8.38 4.69
CA VAL A 95 31.87 9.76 4.86
C VAL A 95 30.56 9.99 4.10
N LEU A 96 30.44 9.49 2.86
CA LEU A 96 29.22 9.64 2.07
C LEU A 96 28.05 8.84 2.65
N ALA A 97 28.30 7.61 3.12
CA ALA A 97 27.29 6.79 3.77
C ALA A 97 26.77 7.47 5.04
N ALA A 98 27.67 8.02 5.87
CA ALA A 98 27.31 8.82 7.03
C ALA A 98 26.55 10.10 6.65
N PHE A 99 26.99 10.80 5.60
CA PHE A 99 26.34 12.01 5.12
C PHE A 99 24.90 11.75 4.71
N VAL A 100 24.66 10.76 3.84
CA VAL A 100 23.30 10.37 3.41
C VAL A 100 22.49 9.87 4.61
N GLY A 101 23.12 9.10 5.49
CA GLY A 101 22.52 8.61 6.71
C GLY A 101 21.97 9.70 7.62
N SER A 102 22.68 10.82 7.75
CA SER A 102 22.30 11.95 8.59
C SER A 102 21.44 13.01 7.88
N HIS A 103 21.56 13.18 6.56
CA HIS A 103 20.87 14.25 5.81
C HIS A 103 19.60 13.81 5.11
N VAL A 104 19.41 12.51 4.91
CA VAL A 104 18.19 11.96 4.32
C VAL A 104 17.52 11.08 5.36
N ALA A 105 16.42 11.58 5.90
CA ALA A 105 15.60 10.82 6.83
C ALA A 105 15.06 9.58 6.11
N TYR A 106 15.23 8.42 6.74
CA TYR A 106 14.65 7.20 6.23
C TYR A 106 13.14 7.25 6.46
N GLU A 107 12.41 7.51 5.40
CA GLU A 107 10.96 7.42 5.36
C GLU A 107 10.63 6.24 4.48
N LYS A 108 10.00 5.20 5.06
CA LYS A 108 9.58 4.07 4.26
C LYS A 108 8.40 4.53 3.40
N GLY A 109 8.65 4.71 2.10
CA GLY A 109 7.62 5.00 1.13
C GLY A 109 6.58 3.87 1.05
N PRO A 110 5.40 4.10 0.45
CA PRO A 110 4.36 3.10 0.24
C PRO A 110 4.77 1.93 -0.66
N GLY A 111 5.99 1.93 -1.23
CA GLY A 111 6.45 0.92 -2.19
C GLY A 111 5.95 1.13 -3.63
N GLU A 112 5.17 2.20 -3.90
CA GLU A 112 4.83 2.70 -5.25
C GLU A 112 5.28 4.14 -5.50
N ASP A 113 6.13 4.67 -4.62
CA ASP A 113 6.74 5.95 -4.90
C ASP A 113 7.59 5.78 -6.15
N PRO A 114 7.44 6.66 -7.16
CA PRO A 114 8.40 6.66 -8.23
C PRO A 114 9.77 6.85 -7.58
N TRP A 115 10.71 5.95 -7.89
CA TRP A 115 12.09 6.10 -7.46
C TRP A 115 12.53 7.54 -7.71
N LEU A 116 12.98 8.19 -6.66
CA LEU A 116 13.44 9.55 -6.74
C LEU A 116 14.78 9.53 -7.45
N PHE A 117 14.99 10.51 -8.34
CA PHE A 117 16.35 10.75 -8.79
C PHE A 117 17.17 11.28 -7.60
N PRO A 118 18.48 11.02 -7.56
CA PRO A 118 19.37 11.49 -6.50
C PRO A 118 19.24 12.98 -6.17
N ASP A 119 19.03 13.82 -7.18
CA ASP A 119 18.81 15.26 -7.02
C ASP A 119 17.48 15.60 -6.34
N GLU A 120 16.45 14.78 -6.54
CA GLU A 120 15.16 14.90 -5.84
C GLU A 120 15.29 14.44 -4.40
N THR A 121 15.91 13.28 -4.16
CA THR A 121 16.14 12.73 -2.81
C THR A 121 16.88 13.73 -1.91
N ILE A 122 17.95 14.36 -2.42
CA ILE A 122 18.72 15.33 -1.63
C ILE A 122 18.01 16.68 -1.46
N ALA A 123 17.10 17.03 -2.37
CA ALA A 123 16.29 18.25 -2.27
C ALA A 123 15.15 18.09 -1.26
N LEU A 124 14.51 16.92 -1.25
CA LEU A 124 13.44 16.57 -0.32
C LEU A 124 13.97 16.25 1.08
N GLY A 125 15.18 15.70 1.19
CA GLY A 125 15.77 15.33 2.48
C GLY A 125 15.13 14.08 3.12
N VAL A 126 14.34 13.35 2.34
CA VAL A 126 13.63 12.12 2.72
C VAL A 126 13.73 11.09 1.59
N GLY A 127 13.64 9.81 1.92
CA GLY A 127 13.63 8.70 0.97
C GLY A 127 13.76 7.35 1.65
N ASP A 128 13.42 6.27 0.95
CA ASP A 128 13.48 4.91 1.48
C ASP A 128 14.79 4.18 1.10
N CYS A 129 14.75 2.85 0.92
CA CYS A 129 15.96 2.08 0.68
C CYS A 129 16.57 2.35 -0.71
N GLU A 130 15.75 2.39 -1.76
CA GLU A 130 16.22 2.66 -3.11
C GLU A 130 16.75 4.08 -3.25
N ASP A 131 16.02 5.08 -2.74
CA ASP A 131 16.35 6.48 -2.95
C ASP A 131 17.70 6.81 -2.31
N ARG A 132 17.91 6.30 -1.09
CA ARG A 132 19.15 6.48 -0.34
C ARG A 132 20.30 5.69 -0.96
N ALA A 133 20.04 4.49 -1.50
CA ALA A 133 21.07 3.71 -2.20
C ALA A 133 21.49 4.38 -3.53
N LEU A 134 20.52 4.87 -4.31
CA LEU A 134 20.74 5.59 -5.57
C LEU A 134 21.47 6.92 -5.34
N LEU A 135 21.07 7.67 -4.32
CA LEU A 135 21.76 8.91 -3.91
C LEU A 135 23.19 8.63 -3.45
N LEU A 136 23.40 7.64 -2.57
CA LEU A 136 24.73 7.26 -2.09
C LEU A 136 25.63 6.87 -3.25
N ALA A 137 25.13 6.02 -4.15
CA ALA A 137 25.90 5.59 -5.30
C ALA A 137 26.24 6.76 -6.23
N SER A 138 25.31 7.66 -6.46
CA SER A 138 25.52 8.84 -7.32
C SER A 138 26.48 9.86 -6.72
N LEU A 139 26.43 10.09 -5.40
CA LEU A 139 27.42 10.91 -4.71
C LEU A 139 28.81 10.28 -4.77
N ALA A 140 28.92 8.96 -4.65
CA ALA A 140 30.19 8.24 -4.78
C ALA A 140 30.78 8.39 -6.18
N LEU A 141 29.97 8.20 -7.23
CA LEU A 141 30.35 8.46 -8.61
C LEU A 141 30.80 9.92 -8.78
N ALA A 142 30.02 10.89 -8.32
CA ALA A 142 30.36 12.31 -8.41
C ALA A 142 31.61 12.71 -7.62
N ALA A 143 31.94 11.98 -6.56
CA ALA A 143 33.17 12.14 -5.80
C ALA A 143 34.36 11.37 -6.41
N GLY A 144 34.21 10.79 -7.61
CA GLY A 144 35.27 10.14 -8.38
C GLY A 144 35.53 8.68 -8.00
N VAL A 145 34.58 8.00 -7.35
CA VAL A 145 34.63 6.54 -7.19
C VAL A 145 34.23 5.89 -8.51
N SER A 146 35.04 4.93 -9.00
CA SER A 146 34.72 4.21 -10.24
C SER A 146 33.44 3.40 -10.11
N GLY A 147 32.53 3.55 -11.08
CA GLY A 147 31.31 2.73 -11.16
C GLY A 147 31.56 1.23 -11.27
N TYR A 148 32.76 0.80 -11.66
CA TYR A 148 33.12 -0.62 -11.66
C TYR A 148 33.40 -1.19 -10.26
N ASN A 149 33.72 -0.33 -9.29
CA ASN A 149 33.92 -0.71 -7.88
C ASN A 149 32.66 -0.49 -7.04
N LEU A 150 31.52 -0.17 -7.66
CA LEU A 150 30.28 0.17 -6.99
C LEU A 150 29.13 -0.62 -7.62
N ARG A 151 28.20 -1.11 -6.81
CA ARG A 151 26.93 -1.65 -7.31
C ARG A 151 25.79 -1.18 -6.43
N VAL A 152 24.68 -0.83 -7.06
CA VAL A 152 23.37 -0.84 -6.41
C VAL A 152 22.81 -2.24 -6.57
N VAL A 153 22.26 -2.77 -5.49
CA VAL A 153 21.76 -4.14 -5.40
C VAL A 153 20.27 -4.11 -5.14
N VAL A 154 19.51 -4.84 -5.92
CA VAL A 154 18.10 -5.12 -5.69
C VAL A 154 17.99 -6.56 -5.21
N GLY A 155 17.37 -6.76 -4.05
CA GLY A 155 17.23 -8.09 -3.49
C GLY A 155 16.35 -8.11 -2.24
N LYS A 156 16.69 -8.99 -1.31
CA LYS A 156 16.04 -9.07 0.00
C LYS A 156 17.03 -9.24 1.13
N VAL A 157 16.65 -8.79 2.31
CA VAL A 157 17.35 -9.02 3.57
C VAL A 157 16.57 -10.05 4.36
N ARG A 158 17.26 -11.12 4.75
CA ARG A 158 16.75 -12.14 5.67
C ARG A 158 17.35 -11.91 7.05
N SER A 159 16.49 -11.65 8.03
CA SER A 159 16.86 -11.54 9.44
C SER A 159 16.43 -12.80 10.18
N THR A 160 17.35 -13.43 10.91
CA THR A 160 17.05 -14.55 11.82
C THR A 160 17.20 -14.06 13.24
N ILE A 161 16.12 -14.08 14.01
CA ILE A 161 16.10 -13.62 15.40
C ILE A 161 15.99 -14.86 16.29
N ALA A 162 17.05 -15.14 17.05
CA ALA A 162 17.08 -16.22 18.02
C ALA A 162 16.88 -15.67 19.43
N GLU A 163 15.75 -16.01 20.05
CA GLU A 163 15.44 -15.70 21.44
C GLU A 163 15.61 -16.95 22.33
N PRO A 164 16.18 -16.83 23.54
CA PRO A 164 16.30 -17.96 24.47
C PRO A 164 14.93 -18.61 24.76
N GLY A 165 14.83 -19.92 24.55
CA GLY A 165 13.60 -20.68 24.84
C GLY A 165 12.48 -20.54 23.79
N LYS A 166 12.71 -19.81 22.68
CA LYS A 166 11.78 -19.74 21.55
C LYS A 166 12.43 -20.25 20.26
N PRO A 167 11.66 -20.84 19.33
CA PRO A 167 12.17 -21.15 18.01
C PRO A 167 12.60 -19.86 17.29
N ALA A 168 13.71 -19.94 16.56
CA ALA A 168 14.23 -18.80 15.79
C ALA A 168 13.18 -18.33 14.78
N SER A 169 12.92 -17.03 14.75
CA SER A 169 12.03 -16.43 13.77
C SER A 169 12.83 -15.93 12.57
N ILE A 170 12.32 -16.19 11.36
CA ILE A 170 12.92 -15.72 10.12
C ILE A 170 12.01 -14.65 9.53
N GLN A 171 12.57 -13.49 9.25
CA GLN A 171 11.89 -12.38 8.56
C GLN A 171 12.62 -12.07 7.27
N GLU A 172 11.90 -12.03 6.16
CA GLU A 172 12.44 -11.60 4.87
C GLU A 172 11.77 -10.30 4.45
N ARG A 173 12.56 -9.35 3.93
CA ARG A 173 12.06 -8.06 3.44
C ARG A 173 12.83 -7.69 2.18
N ASP A 174 12.12 -7.20 1.17
CA ASP A 174 12.77 -6.59 0.01
C ASP A 174 13.60 -5.37 0.44
N HIS A 175 14.72 -5.17 -0.22
CA HIS A 175 15.66 -4.10 0.11
C HIS A 175 16.50 -3.72 -1.10
N VAL A 176 16.93 -2.46 -1.14
CA VAL A 176 17.90 -1.94 -2.09
C VAL A 176 19.06 -1.34 -1.31
N TRP A 177 20.29 -1.71 -1.67
CA TRP A 177 21.50 -1.29 -0.95
C TRP A 177 22.67 -1.10 -1.90
N VAL A 178 23.76 -0.53 -1.37
CA VAL A 178 25.01 -0.36 -2.10
C VAL A 178 26.01 -1.41 -1.65
N VAL A 179 26.76 -1.97 -2.60
CA VAL A 179 28.01 -2.66 -2.31
C VAL A 179 29.17 -1.96 -2.98
N TYR A 180 30.30 -1.92 -2.30
CA TYR A 180 31.51 -1.26 -2.75
C TYR A 180 32.69 -2.22 -2.66
N LYS A 181 33.54 -2.23 -3.69
CA LYS A 181 34.78 -2.97 -3.72
C LYS A 181 35.88 -2.09 -3.13
N THR A 182 36.30 -2.42 -1.91
CA THR A 182 37.33 -1.70 -1.16
C THR A 182 38.65 -1.66 -1.93
N GLU A 183 39.54 -0.75 -1.55
CA GLU A 183 40.87 -0.66 -2.18
C GLU A 183 41.66 -1.98 -2.14
N PRO A 184 41.61 -2.80 -1.06
CA PRO A 184 42.17 -4.16 -1.05
C PRO A 184 41.47 -5.17 -1.99
N GLY A 185 40.34 -4.80 -2.60
CA GLY A 185 39.63 -5.59 -3.59
C GLY A 185 38.49 -6.44 -3.05
N SER A 186 38.08 -6.23 -1.79
CA SER A 186 36.98 -6.98 -1.17
C SER A 186 35.67 -6.23 -1.31
N TRP A 187 34.57 -6.91 -1.66
CA TRP A 187 33.25 -6.28 -1.63
C TRP A 187 32.79 -6.10 -0.19
N THR A 188 32.15 -4.98 0.12
CA THR A 188 31.46 -4.71 1.40
C THR A 188 30.07 -4.12 1.15
N VAL A 189 29.11 -4.41 2.03
CA VAL A 189 27.81 -3.72 2.07
C VAL A 189 28.05 -2.33 2.63
N VAL A 190 27.40 -1.35 2.02
CA VAL A 190 27.41 0.05 2.45
C VAL A 190 25.98 0.47 2.67
N GLU A 191 25.61 0.63 3.94
CA GLU A 191 24.29 1.11 4.35
C GLU A 191 24.38 2.55 4.87
N PRO A 192 23.47 3.45 4.47
CA PRO A 192 23.44 4.81 5.00
C PRO A 192 22.99 4.81 6.47
N PHE A 193 23.96 4.93 7.38
CA PHE A 193 23.76 4.97 8.82
C PHE A 193 23.86 6.40 9.37
N ASN A 194 23.07 6.75 10.39
CA ASN A 194 23.12 8.08 11.03
C ASN A 194 24.00 8.04 12.31
N PRO A 195 25.32 8.29 12.21
CA PRO A 195 26.21 8.26 13.37
C PRO A 195 25.91 9.36 14.40
N MET A 196 25.38 10.52 13.96
CA MET A 196 25.08 11.65 14.85
C MET A 196 23.94 11.31 15.83
N GLY A 197 22.89 10.66 15.35
CA GLY A 197 21.79 10.19 16.20
C GLY A 197 22.20 9.12 17.21
N GLU A 198 23.21 8.30 16.88
CA GLU A 198 23.72 7.28 17.80
C GLU A 198 24.61 7.89 18.91
N ILE A 199 25.39 8.93 18.58
CA ILE A 199 26.20 9.69 19.55
C ILE A 199 25.28 10.42 20.54
N GLU A 200 24.16 10.96 20.08
CA GLU A 200 23.15 11.60 20.93
C GLU A 200 22.42 10.56 21.82
N ALA A 201 21.99 9.43 21.25
CA ALA A 201 21.30 8.37 22.00
C ALA A 201 22.18 7.69 23.07
N LYS A 202 23.49 7.54 22.82
CA LYS A 202 24.46 6.96 23.77
C LYS A 202 24.67 7.78 25.05
N LYS A 203 24.17 9.03 25.11
CA LYS A 203 24.22 9.84 26.34
C LYS A 203 23.14 9.47 27.36
N ASP A 204 22.05 8.81 26.95
CA ASP A 204 20.85 8.67 27.79
C ASP A 204 20.57 7.27 28.37
N LYS A 205 21.33 6.21 28.03
CA LYS A 205 21.43 4.92 28.76
C LYS A 205 22.32 3.91 28.02
N PRO A 206 23.02 2.99 28.71
CA PRO A 206 23.62 1.82 28.08
C PRO A 206 22.51 0.85 27.62
N ALA A 207 22.50 0.52 26.33
CA ALA A 207 21.53 -0.42 25.75
C ALA A 207 21.80 -1.86 26.22
N GLU A 208 20.74 -2.60 26.56
CA GLU A 208 20.82 -4.06 26.75
C GLU A 208 21.29 -4.74 25.45
N PRO A 209 22.07 -5.83 25.54
CA PRO A 209 22.52 -6.55 24.34
C PRO A 209 21.30 -7.10 23.60
N PRO A 210 21.15 -6.80 22.29
CA PRO A 210 20.01 -7.27 21.52
C PRO A 210 20.00 -8.81 21.41
N PRO A 211 18.82 -9.45 21.20
CA PRO A 211 18.75 -10.87 20.91
C PRO A 211 19.67 -11.23 19.73
N HIS A 212 20.24 -12.44 19.73
CA HIS A 212 21.16 -12.90 18.69
C HIS A 212 20.47 -12.83 17.32
N THR A 213 20.74 -11.74 16.60
CA THR A 213 20.13 -11.44 15.31
C THR A 213 21.20 -11.60 14.24
N SER A 214 20.97 -12.53 13.31
CA SER A 214 21.83 -12.75 12.15
C SER A 214 21.14 -12.23 10.90
N ILE A 215 21.92 -11.65 9.98
CA ILE A 215 21.37 -10.99 8.79
C ILE A 215 22.08 -11.50 7.55
N GLU A 216 21.30 -11.85 6.54
CA GLU A 216 21.78 -12.33 5.23
C GLU A 216 21.21 -11.42 4.14
N TYR A 217 22.09 -10.78 3.37
CA TYR A 217 21.73 -10.01 2.18
C TYR A 217 21.70 -10.96 0.98
N ILE A 218 20.56 -11.09 0.33
CA ILE A 218 20.30 -12.03 -0.78
C ILE A 218 20.06 -11.19 -2.04
N PRO A 219 21.06 -11.05 -2.93
CA PRO A 219 20.94 -10.24 -4.14
C PRO A 219 20.16 -10.97 -5.23
N TYR A 220 19.34 -10.23 -5.98
CA TYR A 220 18.68 -10.70 -7.19
C TYR A 220 19.32 -10.09 -8.43
N PHE A 221 19.52 -8.78 -8.38
CA PHE A 221 20.16 -8.00 -9.43
C PHE A 221 21.17 -7.04 -8.83
N VAL A 222 22.25 -6.79 -9.56
CA VAL A 222 23.25 -5.77 -9.24
C VAL A 222 23.45 -4.90 -10.46
N PHE A 223 23.64 -3.59 -10.30
CA PHE A 223 23.90 -2.69 -11.42
C PHE A 223 24.83 -1.55 -11.05
N ASN A 224 25.45 -0.97 -12.07
CA ASN A 224 26.18 0.28 -12.00
C ASN A 224 25.74 1.21 -13.14
N ASP A 225 26.47 2.29 -13.36
CA ASP A 225 26.23 3.29 -14.41
C ASP A 225 26.39 2.72 -15.84
N SER A 226 26.93 1.51 -15.98
CA SER A 226 27.25 0.90 -17.28
C SER A 226 26.41 -0.34 -17.58
N HIS A 227 26.17 -1.23 -16.61
CA HIS A 227 25.51 -2.50 -16.82
C HIS A 227 24.61 -2.90 -15.65
N LEU A 228 23.66 -3.79 -15.96
CA LEU A 228 22.83 -4.53 -15.03
C LEU A 228 23.15 -6.02 -15.17
N TRP A 229 23.26 -6.71 -14.05
CA TRP A 229 23.50 -8.14 -13.98
C TRP A 229 22.46 -8.83 -13.09
N ALA A 230 22.07 -10.03 -13.49
CA ALA A 230 21.36 -10.96 -12.63
C ALA A 230 22.36 -11.81 -11.82
N ILE A 231 21.95 -12.20 -10.61
CA ILE A 231 22.69 -13.16 -9.78
C ILE A 231 22.09 -14.55 -9.98
N GLU A 232 22.93 -15.52 -10.31
CA GLU A 232 22.53 -16.91 -10.52
C GLU A 232 22.91 -17.73 -9.28
N HIS A 233 21.90 -18.09 -8.49
CA HIS A 233 22.11 -18.87 -7.27
C HIS A 233 20.87 -19.70 -6.93
N PRO A 234 20.99 -20.91 -6.35
CA PRO A 234 19.83 -21.76 -6.02
C PRO A 234 18.79 -21.13 -5.10
N LEU A 235 19.17 -20.10 -4.32
CA LEU A 235 18.26 -19.33 -3.45
C LEU A 235 17.57 -18.16 -4.17
N VAL A 236 17.93 -17.90 -5.42
CA VAL A 236 17.44 -16.79 -6.24
C VAL A 236 16.59 -17.39 -7.36
N PRO A 237 15.29 -17.10 -7.44
CA PRO A 237 14.47 -17.58 -8.55
C PRO A 237 14.95 -16.95 -9.86
N THR A 238 14.96 -17.72 -10.94
CA THR A 238 15.23 -17.20 -12.28
C THR A 238 14.02 -16.40 -12.76
N VAL A 239 14.13 -15.08 -12.73
CA VAL A 239 13.07 -14.14 -13.19
C VAL A 239 13.69 -13.15 -14.16
N ASP A 240 12.97 -12.76 -15.22
CA ASP A 240 13.37 -11.62 -16.06
C ASP A 240 13.33 -10.33 -15.22
N PHE A 241 14.24 -9.39 -15.46
CA PHE A 241 14.34 -8.17 -14.65
C PHE A 241 13.11 -7.27 -14.78
N ALA A 242 12.61 -7.11 -16.01
CA ALA A 242 11.41 -6.32 -16.27
C ALA A 242 10.19 -7.02 -15.67
N ASP A 243 10.11 -8.36 -15.75
CA ASP A 243 9.04 -9.12 -15.09
C ASP A 243 9.17 -9.07 -13.57
N HIS A 244 10.38 -9.12 -13.01
CA HIS A 244 10.62 -9.00 -11.57
C HIS A 244 10.17 -7.64 -11.04
N LEU A 245 10.38 -6.57 -11.81
CA LEU A 245 9.93 -5.23 -11.46
C LEU A 245 8.48 -4.94 -11.86
N ALA A 246 7.94 -5.57 -12.90
CA ALA A 246 6.54 -5.47 -13.30
C ALA A 246 5.61 -6.28 -12.36
N LEU A 247 6.07 -7.43 -11.87
CA LEU A 247 5.49 -8.15 -10.73
C LEU A 247 5.56 -7.30 -9.43
N ARG A 248 6.44 -6.28 -9.40
CA ARG A 248 6.53 -5.26 -8.35
C ARG A 248 5.87 -3.91 -8.70
N LYS A 249 5.35 -3.71 -9.92
CA LYS A 249 4.50 -2.54 -10.27
C LYS A 249 3.08 -2.62 -9.68
N GLN A 250 2.82 -3.62 -8.83
CA GLN A 250 1.58 -3.79 -8.07
C GLN A 250 1.82 -3.63 -6.57
N TRP A 251 2.35 -2.49 -6.14
CA TRP A 251 2.74 -2.26 -4.74
C TRP A 251 1.90 -1.23 -4.01
N THR A 252 0.67 -1.02 -4.45
CA THR A 252 -0.42 -0.27 -3.83
C THR A 252 -0.10 0.63 -2.61
N LYS A 253 -0.19 1.94 -2.87
CA LYS A 253 -0.70 3.06 -2.04
C LYS A 253 -1.30 2.74 -0.65
N PHE A 254 -1.14 3.71 0.24
CA PHE A 254 -1.44 3.71 1.67
C PHE A 254 -2.85 4.26 2.04
N SER A 255 -3.51 3.58 2.99
CA SER A 255 -4.78 3.79 3.77
C SER A 255 -5.99 4.57 3.20
N PRO A 256 -7.21 3.98 3.32
CA PRO A 256 -8.22 4.47 4.25
C PRO A 256 -8.43 3.42 5.33
N LYS A 257 -9.14 3.76 6.40
CA LYS A 257 -9.75 2.74 7.25
C LYS A 257 -10.91 2.14 6.45
N PHE A 258 -10.62 1.07 5.72
CA PHE A 258 -11.58 0.03 5.40
C PHE A 258 -10.93 -1.25 5.85
N LEU A 259 -11.62 -2.00 6.71
CA LEU A 259 -11.05 -3.17 7.36
C LEU A 259 -10.97 -4.30 6.32
N GLY A 260 -9.92 -4.32 5.51
CA GLY A 260 -9.63 -5.47 4.63
C GLY A 260 -9.46 -6.78 5.41
N GLU A 261 -9.24 -6.72 6.74
CA GLU A 261 -9.42 -7.87 7.64
C GLU A 261 -10.85 -8.41 7.60
N VAL A 262 -11.86 -7.55 7.69
CA VAL A 262 -13.27 -7.90 7.60
C VAL A 262 -13.60 -8.47 6.23
N HIS A 263 -13.14 -7.85 5.15
CA HIS A 263 -13.37 -8.36 3.78
C HIS A 263 -12.72 -9.73 3.56
N ARG A 264 -11.47 -9.91 4.03
CA ARG A 264 -10.78 -11.20 4.00
C ARG A 264 -11.53 -12.25 4.82
N ASP A 265 -12.00 -11.88 6.00
CA ASP A 265 -12.73 -12.79 6.89
C ASP A 265 -14.09 -13.17 6.28
N ILE A 266 -14.77 -12.25 5.60
CA ILE A 266 -16.00 -12.55 4.83
C ILE A 266 -15.72 -13.62 3.77
N ILE A 267 -14.71 -13.43 2.92
CA ILE A 267 -14.35 -14.40 1.87
C ILE A 267 -13.91 -15.73 2.48
N THR A 268 -13.10 -15.67 3.54
CA THR A 268 -12.59 -16.86 4.24
C THR A 268 -13.72 -17.69 4.85
N GLN A 269 -14.72 -17.04 5.47
CA GLN A 269 -15.88 -17.74 6.02
C GLN A 269 -16.86 -18.20 4.93
N ALA A 270 -17.07 -17.40 3.89
CA ALA A 270 -17.93 -17.74 2.76
C ALA A 270 -17.44 -19.02 2.08
N LEU A 271 -16.13 -19.12 1.85
CA LEU A 271 -15.52 -20.22 1.10
C LEU A 271 -14.84 -21.28 1.99
N ALA A 272 -15.12 -21.28 3.30
CA ALA A 272 -14.55 -22.25 4.23
C ALA A 272 -14.82 -23.71 3.83
N HIS A 273 -15.94 -23.96 3.13
CA HIS A 273 -16.33 -25.28 2.64
C HIS A 273 -15.39 -25.83 1.55
N LEU A 274 -14.57 -24.99 0.91
CA LEU A 274 -13.56 -25.42 -0.05
C LEU A 274 -12.33 -26.05 0.62
N ARG A 275 -12.13 -25.83 1.93
CA ARG A 275 -11.01 -26.41 2.68
C ARG A 275 -11.12 -27.94 2.66
N GLY A 276 -10.10 -28.61 2.14
CA GLY A 276 -10.10 -30.07 1.95
C GLY A 276 -10.78 -30.54 0.66
N SER A 277 -11.21 -29.64 -0.21
CA SER A 277 -11.66 -29.94 -1.58
C SER A 277 -10.52 -29.76 -2.60
N PRO A 278 -10.64 -30.31 -3.83
CA PRO A 278 -9.69 -30.02 -4.92
C PRO A 278 -9.56 -28.53 -5.27
N ASP A 279 -10.55 -27.72 -4.91
CA ASP A 279 -10.60 -26.28 -5.17
C ASP A 279 -10.08 -25.44 -3.99
N ALA A 280 -9.44 -26.06 -2.99
CA ALA A 280 -8.88 -25.34 -1.83
C ALA A 280 -7.93 -24.19 -2.23
N TRP A 281 -7.22 -24.34 -3.36
CA TRP A 281 -6.31 -23.33 -3.90
C TRP A 281 -7.01 -22.02 -4.26
N VAL A 282 -8.33 -22.04 -4.53
CA VAL A 282 -9.12 -20.85 -4.88
C VAL A 282 -9.20 -19.89 -3.69
N LEU A 283 -9.43 -20.44 -2.49
CA LEU A 283 -9.45 -19.64 -1.28
C LEU A 283 -8.07 -19.02 -1.01
N ASP A 284 -6.99 -19.80 -1.20
CA ASP A 284 -5.63 -19.27 -1.07
C ASP A 284 -5.33 -18.19 -2.11
N ALA A 285 -5.85 -18.35 -3.33
CA ALA A 285 -5.70 -17.37 -4.39
C ALA A 285 -6.43 -16.06 -4.10
N LEU A 286 -7.67 -16.13 -3.61
CA LEU A 286 -8.48 -14.98 -3.22
C LEU A 286 -7.92 -14.29 -1.96
N ASN A 287 -7.29 -15.03 -1.06
CA ASN A 287 -6.62 -14.44 0.09
C ASN A 287 -5.38 -13.61 -0.29
N ARG A 288 -4.80 -13.79 -1.48
CA ARG A 288 -3.66 -12.97 -1.94
C ARG A 288 -4.04 -11.53 -2.29
N TYR A 289 -5.33 -11.22 -2.45
CA TYR A 289 -5.84 -9.86 -2.65
C TYR A 289 -5.83 -9.04 -1.36
N PHE A 290 -5.77 -9.72 -0.21
CA PHE A 290 -5.71 -9.11 1.10
C PHE A 290 -4.28 -9.14 1.62
N LYS A 291 -3.63 -7.99 1.63
CA LYS A 291 -2.28 -7.87 2.21
C LYS A 291 -2.36 -6.96 3.44
N PRO A 292 -1.41 -7.05 4.37
CA PRO A 292 -1.23 -6.00 5.38
C PRO A 292 -1.10 -4.62 4.69
N ALA A 293 -1.61 -3.56 5.32
CA ALA A 293 -1.49 -2.17 4.87
C ALA A 293 -0.02 -1.75 4.74
N PHE A 294 0.87 -2.40 5.49
CA PHE A 294 2.31 -2.15 5.51
C PHE A 294 3.02 -3.49 5.46
N ALA A 295 4.14 -3.61 4.73
CA ALA A 295 4.89 -4.87 4.54
C ALA A 295 5.04 -5.76 5.82
N GLY A 296 4.04 -6.61 6.08
CA GLY A 296 3.91 -7.50 7.24
C GLY A 296 3.34 -6.92 8.55
N ILE A 297 2.97 -5.64 8.64
CA ILE A 297 2.49 -4.98 9.88
C ILE A 297 1.28 -4.08 9.55
N GLY A 298 0.33 -3.94 10.47
CA GLY A 298 -0.85 -3.08 10.30
C GLY A 298 -2.07 -3.79 9.69
N PRO A 299 -3.23 -3.11 9.62
CA PRO A 299 -4.49 -3.72 9.26
C PRO A 299 -4.43 -4.25 7.83
N ILE A 300 -5.09 -5.37 7.57
CA ILE A 300 -5.19 -5.91 6.22
C ILE A 300 -6.08 -5.02 5.37
N VAL A 301 -5.71 -4.81 4.11
CA VAL A 301 -6.41 -3.97 3.14
C VAL A 301 -6.60 -4.75 1.84
N ASP A 302 -7.80 -4.68 1.28
CA ASP A 302 -8.18 -5.27 -0.01
C ASP A 302 -7.47 -4.56 -1.17
N ALA A 303 -7.19 -5.25 -2.27
CA ALA A 303 -6.60 -4.68 -3.47
C ALA A 303 -7.49 -3.62 -4.15
N VAL A 304 -8.82 -3.68 -3.93
CA VAL A 304 -9.77 -2.69 -4.46
C VAL A 304 -9.66 -1.35 -3.72
N ASP A 305 -9.64 -1.41 -2.38
CA ASP A 305 -9.49 -0.25 -1.48
C ASP A 305 -8.15 0.48 -1.61
N ARG A 306 -7.21 -0.12 -2.33
CA ARG A 306 -5.86 0.39 -2.52
C ARG A 306 -5.68 1.24 -3.78
N ASP A 307 -6.68 1.33 -4.66
CA ASP A 307 -6.56 2.11 -5.90
C ASP A 307 -7.12 3.54 -5.80
N TYR A 308 -6.61 4.34 -4.86
CA TYR A 308 -7.05 5.73 -4.59
C TYR A 308 -7.03 6.66 -5.80
N GLY A 309 -6.20 6.37 -6.81
CA GLY A 309 -6.10 7.18 -8.03
C GLY A 309 -7.22 6.89 -9.04
N ASN A 310 -7.91 5.76 -8.87
CA ASN A 310 -9.05 5.34 -9.67
C ASN A 310 -10.25 4.96 -8.78
N TYR A 311 -10.34 5.52 -7.56
CA TYR A 311 -11.50 5.33 -6.71
C TYR A 311 -12.78 5.66 -7.50
N ASP A 312 -13.71 4.71 -7.59
CA ASP A 312 -15.04 4.93 -8.14
C ASP A 312 -16.05 4.60 -7.04
N PRO A 313 -16.93 5.54 -6.64
CA PRO A 313 -17.93 5.27 -5.61
C PRO A 313 -18.89 4.12 -5.96
N VAL A 314 -18.98 3.73 -7.23
CA VAL A 314 -19.73 2.54 -7.66
C VAL A 314 -19.10 1.24 -7.14
N ASP A 315 -17.78 1.17 -7.03
CA ASP A 315 -17.08 -0.04 -6.57
C ASP A 315 -17.18 -0.27 -5.07
N HIS A 316 -17.39 0.80 -4.31
CA HIS A 316 -17.45 0.83 -2.85
C HIS A 316 -18.86 1.02 -2.28
N PHE A 317 -19.87 1.03 -3.16
CA PHE A 317 -21.25 1.36 -2.83
C PHE A 317 -21.36 2.67 -2.03
N ASP A 318 -20.64 3.71 -2.42
CA ASP A 318 -20.70 5.04 -1.80
C ASP A 318 -21.61 5.97 -2.61
N ASN A 319 -21.90 7.15 -2.04
CA ASN A 319 -22.64 8.23 -2.69
C ASN A 319 -24.01 7.82 -3.25
N GLY A 320 -24.63 6.76 -2.72
CA GLY A 320 -25.94 6.26 -3.14
C GLY A 320 -25.95 5.55 -4.49
N TYR A 321 -24.80 5.11 -5.03
CA TYR A 321 -24.72 4.32 -6.27
C TYR A 321 -25.11 2.84 -6.04
N ILE A 322 -26.32 2.58 -5.56
CA ILE A 322 -26.77 1.22 -5.24
C ILE A 322 -26.98 0.39 -6.51
N ASP A 323 -27.79 0.87 -7.45
CA ASP A 323 -28.14 0.11 -8.66
C ASP A 323 -26.92 -0.02 -9.59
N GLU A 324 -26.14 1.05 -9.73
CA GLU A 324 -24.92 1.03 -10.53
C GLU A 324 -23.87 0.10 -9.95
N GLY A 325 -23.72 0.07 -8.61
CA GLY A 325 -22.82 -0.84 -7.90
C GLY A 325 -23.20 -2.29 -8.16
N TRP A 326 -24.49 -2.63 -7.99
CA TRP A 326 -24.99 -3.99 -8.26
C TRP A 326 -24.86 -4.41 -9.72
N ARG A 327 -25.03 -3.48 -10.67
CA ARG A 327 -24.76 -3.75 -12.08
C ARG A 327 -23.29 -4.12 -12.31
N VAL A 328 -22.34 -3.43 -11.67
CA VAL A 328 -20.91 -3.75 -11.78
C VAL A 328 -20.59 -5.08 -11.11
N VAL A 329 -21.16 -5.37 -9.94
CA VAL A 329 -21.07 -6.69 -9.29
C VAL A 329 -21.56 -7.79 -10.22
N GLY A 330 -22.74 -7.63 -10.84
CA GLY A 330 -23.28 -8.59 -11.80
C GLY A 330 -22.38 -8.83 -13.01
N GLN A 331 -21.80 -7.77 -13.58
CA GLN A 331 -20.84 -7.88 -14.70
C GLN A 331 -19.58 -8.66 -14.30
N ARG A 332 -19.08 -8.44 -13.09
CA ARG A 332 -17.91 -9.16 -12.55
C ARG A 332 -18.22 -10.63 -12.28
N LEU A 333 -19.39 -10.94 -11.73
CA LEU A 333 -19.86 -12.31 -11.53
C LEU A 333 -20.05 -13.04 -12.86
N ALA A 334 -20.57 -12.37 -13.89
CA ALA A 334 -20.68 -12.94 -15.24
C ALA A 334 -19.28 -13.30 -15.81
N ARG A 335 -18.31 -12.38 -15.72
CA ARG A 335 -16.92 -12.66 -16.13
C ARG A 335 -16.31 -13.84 -15.37
N PHE A 336 -16.52 -13.88 -14.04
CA PHE A 336 -16.07 -14.98 -13.21
C PHE A 336 -16.70 -16.31 -13.63
N ASN A 337 -17.99 -16.33 -13.92
CA ASN A 337 -18.68 -17.53 -14.40
C ASN A 337 -18.08 -18.04 -15.71
N GLU A 338 -17.86 -17.15 -16.67
CA GLU A 338 -17.37 -17.46 -18.03
C GLU A 338 -15.92 -17.96 -18.05
N SER A 339 -15.02 -17.30 -17.32
CA SER A 339 -13.57 -17.47 -17.47
C SER A 339 -12.84 -17.91 -16.21
N LYS A 340 -13.57 -18.09 -15.09
CA LYS A 340 -12.99 -18.33 -13.75
C LYS A 340 -12.01 -17.25 -13.33
N ASP A 341 -12.29 -16.02 -13.77
CA ASP A 341 -11.55 -14.81 -13.44
C ASP A 341 -11.71 -14.49 -11.93
N LEU A 342 -10.67 -14.85 -11.17
CA LEU A 342 -10.62 -14.63 -9.72
C LEU A 342 -10.48 -13.14 -9.36
N ASP A 343 -9.91 -12.30 -10.24
CA ASP A 343 -9.87 -10.85 -10.03
C ASP A 343 -11.29 -10.28 -10.06
N ALA A 344 -12.09 -10.73 -11.05
CA ALA A 344 -13.47 -10.33 -11.17
C ALA A 344 -14.29 -10.78 -9.95
N PHE A 345 -14.11 -12.02 -9.48
CA PHE A 345 -14.78 -12.50 -8.28
C PHE A 345 -14.37 -11.73 -7.01
N ALA A 346 -13.07 -11.51 -6.79
CA ALA A 346 -12.57 -10.76 -5.63
C ALA A 346 -13.20 -9.36 -5.57
N ARG A 347 -13.26 -8.65 -6.71
CA ARG A 347 -13.89 -7.33 -6.82
C ARG A 347 -15.41 -7.36 -6.66
N ALA A 348 -16.07 -8.45 -7.04
CA ALA A 348 -17.51 -8.62 -6.79
C ALA A 348 -17.78 -8.87 -5.29
N ALA A 349 -16.97 -9.73 -4.65
CA ALA A 349 -17.07 -10.04 -3.23
C ALA A 349 -16.79 -8.80 -2.35
N HIS A 350 -15.80 -7.99 -2.75
CA HIS A 350 -15.55 -6.67 -2.17
C HIS A 350 -16.79 -5.78 -2.19
N GLY A 351 -17.37 -5.53 -3.38
CA GLY A 351 -18.57 -4.71 -3.50
C GLY A 351 -19.77 -5.25 -2.72
N ILE A 352 -19.94 -6.58 -2.67
CA ILE A 352 -21.01 -7.19 -1.86
C ILE A 352 -20.79 -6.89 -0.36
N ALA A 353 -19.56 -6.96 0.14
CA ALA A 353 -19.25 -6.63 1.53
C ALA A 353 -19.55 -5.15 1.83
N ASP A 354 -19.05 -4.24 0.99
CA ASP A 354 -19.27 -2.80 1.09
C ASP A 354 -20.75 -2.43 1.03
N PHE A 355 -21.54 -3.08 0.16
CA PHE A 355 -22.99 -2.87 0.12
C PHE A 355 -23.64 -3.11 1.48
N TYR A 356 -23.33 -4.23 2.14
CA TYR A 356 -23.94 -4.53 3.44
C TYR A 356 -23.39 -3.63 4.57
N ALA A 357 -22.16 -3.15 4.47
CA ALA A 357 -21.54 -2.29 5.46
C ALA A 357 -22.01 -0.82 5.35
N HIS A 358 -22.07 -0.29 4.12
CA HIS A 358 -22.19 1.15 3.85
C HIS A 358 -23.62 1.59 3.49
N SER A 359 -24.52 0.64 3.20
CA SER A 359 -25.90 0.96 2.84
C SER A 359 -26.88 0.95 4.02
N SER A 360 -28.04 1.54 3.81
CA SER A 360 -29.18 1.45 4.72
C SER A 360 -29.94 0.12 4.61
N TYR A 361 -29.56 -0.79 3.71
CA TYR A 361 -30.33 -2.00 3.40
C TYR A 361 -30.66 -2.81 4.65
N ALA A 362 -29.67 -3.09 5.50
CA ALA A 362 -29.85 -3.91 6.70
C ALA A 362 -30.78 -3.26 7.75
N HIS A 363 -31.09 -1.97 7.61
CA HIS A 363 -32.05 -1.30 8.47
C HIS A 363 -33.49 -1.63 8.09
N PHE A 364 -33.78 -1.71 6.80
CA PHE A 364 -35.14 -1.88 6.25
C PHE A 364 -35.46 -3.33 5.87
N ALA A 365 -34.43 -4.15 5.62
CA ALA A 365 -34.61 -5.55 5.28
C ALA A 365 -35.11 -6.39 6.46
N GLY A 366 -36.04 -7.28 6.14
CA GLY A 366 -36.62 -8.25 7.05
C GLY A 366 -35.59 -9.22 7.61
N ARG A 367 -35.94 -9.75 8.78
CA ARG A 367 -35.11 -10.67 9.53
C ARG A 367 -36.00 -11.70 10.23
N ASP A 368 -35.84 -12.95 9.87
CA ASP A 368 -36.29 -14.07 10.69
C ASP A 368 -35.18 -14.40 11.69
N ALA A 369 -34.46 -15.51 11.47
CA ALA A 369 -33.25 -15.85 12.21
C ALA A 369 -32.00 -15.08 11.73
N ALA A 370 -31.99 -14.64 10.47
CA ALA A 370 -30.89 -13.92 9.84
C ALA A 370 -31.43 -12.82 8.90
N LEU A 371 -30.58 -11.84 8.56
CA LEU A 371 -30.95 -10.79 7.61
C LEU A 371 -31.21 -11.39 6.23
N HIS A 372 -32.33 -11.04 5.61
CA HIS A 372 -32.61 -11.41 4.21
C HIS A 372 -31.54 -10.87 3.28
N LEU A 373 -31.12 -11.67 2.30
CA LEU A 373 -30.11 -11.26 1.32
C LEU A 373 -30.74 -10.33 0.29
N TYR A 374 -29.95 -9.38 -0.20
CA TYR A 374 -30.42 -8.42 -1.20
C TYR A 374 -30.75 -9.13 -2.51
N GLU A 375 -32.02 -9.03 -2.90
CA GLU A 375 -32.55 -9.46 -4.18
C GLU A 375 -33.28 -8.25 -4.79
N PRO A 376 -32.69 -7.54 -5.78
CA PRO A 376 -33.22 -6.26 -6.27
C PRO A 376 -34.65 -6.38 -6.81
N ASP A 377 -35.01 -7.54 -7.36
CA ASP A 377 -36.33 -7.79 -7.94
C ASP A 377 -37.41 -8.15 -6.90
N ARG A 378 -37.05 -8.25 -5.61
CA ARG A 378 -37.94 -8.71 -4.53
C ARG A 378 -37.90 -7.81 -3.30
N LEU A 379 -37.54 -6.53 -3.47
CA LEU A 379 -37.43 -5.60 -2.34
C LEU A 379 -38.76 -5.40 -1.59
N ASP A 380 -39.89 -5.40 -2.30
CA ASP A 380 -41.22 -5.28 -1.69
C ASP A 380 -41.58 -6.45 -0.77
N GLU A 381 -41.01 -7.63 -1.02
CA GLU A 381 -41.19 -8.84 -0.19
C GLU A 381 -40.19 -8.90 0.96
N ILE A 382 -39.03 -8.25 0.79
CA ILE A 382 -37.92 -8.29 1.74
C ILE A 382 -38.05 -7.19 2.78
N PHE A 383 -38.54 -6.01 2.42
CA PHE A 383 -38.61 -4.88 3.33
C PHE A 383 -39.74 -5.00 4.34
N THR A 384 -39.44 -4.72 5.60
CA THR A 384 -40.46 -4.63 6.66
C THR A 384 -41.19 -3.30 6.65
N GLU A 385 -40.55 -2.28 6.08
CA GLU A 385 -41.10 -0.95 5.86
C GLU A 385 -40.38 -0.30 4.68
N GLU A 386 -41.08 0.57 3.95
CA GLU A 386 -40.48 1.31 2.84
C GLU A 386 -39.40 2.27 3.39
N PRO A 387 -38.20 2.34 2.76
CA PRO A 387 -37.15 3.24 3.21
C PRO A 387 -37.62 4.69 3.32
N ASN A 388 -37.64 5.21 4.54
CA ASN A 388 -38.04 6.58 4.82
C ASN A 388 -36.96 7.29 5.63
N TYR A 389 -36.44 8.39 5.09
CA TYR A 389 -35.36 9.17 5.66
C TYR A 389 -35.80 10.56 6.12
N SER A 390 -37.10 10.84 6.07
CA SER A 390 -37.67 12.08 6.65
C SER A 390 -37.87 11.98 8.16
N THR A 391 -37.96 10.75 8.70
CA THR A 391 -38.24 10.49 10.11
C THR A 391 -37.50 9.24 10.61
N GLY A 392 -37.59 8.95 11.91
CA GLY A 392 -37.04 7.73 12.50
C GLY A 392 -35.53 7.76 12.69
N SER A 393 -34.93 6.59 12.90
CA SER A 393 -33.50 6.51 13.23
C SER A 393 -32.60 6.86 12.04
N PHE A 394 -33.08 6.73 10.82
CA PHE A 394 -32.36 7.12 9.62
C PHE A 394 -32.73 8.52 9.11
N ALA A 395 -33.43 9.33 9.91
CA ALA A 395 -33.82 10.69 9.53
C ALA A 395 -32.60 11.53 9.15
N PHE A 396 -32.63 12.13 7.95
CA PHE A 396 -31.48 12.89 7.43
C PHE A 396 -31.08 14.04 8.35
N GLU A 397 -32.02 14.66 9.07
CA GLU A 397 -31.73 15.72 10.05
C GLU A 397 -30.70 15.33 11.13
N ARG A 398 -30.54 14.04 11.41
CA ARG A 398 -29.54 13.53 12.37
C ARG A 398 -28.11 13.56 11.83
N PHE A 399 -27.96 13.66 10.52
CA PHE A 399 -26.69 13.52 9.80
C PHE A 399 -26.26 14.82 9.14
N SER A 400 -24.97 14.93 8.84
CA SER A 400 -24.45 16.01 8.02
C SER A 400 -24.88 15.84 6.55
N GLY A 401 -24.74 16.90 5.75
CA GLY A 401 -24.87 16.90 4.29
C GLY A 401 -23.77 17.78 3.70
N ASN A 402 -23.43 17.59 2.43
CA ASN A 402 -22.46 18.43 1.74
C ASN A 402 -23.12 19.73 1.26
N ALA A 403 -22.87 20.83 1.97
CA ALA A 403 -23.47 22.12 1.66
C ALA A 403 -22.99 22.73 0.33
N ALA A 404 -21.82 22.33 -0.18
CA ALA A 404 -21.31 22.80 -1.47
C ALA A 404 -22.08 22.19 -2.66
N LEU A 405 -22.58 20.96 -2.50
CA LEU A 405 -23.39 20.29 -3.52
C LEU A 405 -24.90 20.45 -3.29
N TRP A 406 -25.35 20.45 -2.04
CA TRP A 406 -26.75 20.60 -1.66
C TRP A 406 -26.98 21.87 -0.84
N SER A 407 -27.38 22.95 -1.50
CA SER A 407 -27.74 24.22 -0.85
C SER A 407 -29.04 24.10 -0.03
N LYS A 408 -29.13 24.86 1.07
CA LYS A 408 -30.31 24.87 1.96
C LYS A 408 -31.61 25.25 1.26
N ASP A 409 -31.54 26.01 0.18
CA ASP A 409 -32.70 26.44 -0.61
C ASP A 409 -33.32 25.32 -1.45
N ARG A 410 -32.70 24.13 -1.50
CA ARG A 410 -33.23 22.95 -2.23
C ARG A 410 -34.24 22.13 -1.42
N GLY A 411 -34.61 22.57 -0.23
CA GLY A 411 -35.63 21.92 0.59
C GLY A 411 -35.14 20.66 1.31
N ASP A 412 -36.08 19.76 1.61
CA ASP A 412 -35.82 18.52 2.36
C ASP A 412 -34.83 17.61 1.60
N ARG A 413 -33.71 17.30 2.27
CA ARG A 413 -32.63 16.45 1.74
C ARG A 413 -33.08 15.01 1.53
N SER A 414 -34.06 14.52 2.27
CA SER A 414 -34.53 13.13 2.21
C SER A 414 -35.40 12.85 0.98
N ALA A 415 -36.09 13.87 0.46
CA ALA A 415 -37.11 13.72 -0.57
C ALA A 415 -36.65 12.97 -1.84
N PRO A 416 -35.43 13.17 -2.39
CA PRO A 416 -34.97 12.43 -3.56
C PRO A 416 -34.64 10.95 -3.31
N TRP A 417 -34.54 10.57 -2.03
CA TRP A 417 -34.00 9.29 -1.58
C TRP A 417 -35.02 8.40 -0.86
N ASN A 418 -36.16 8.95 -0.43
CA ASN A 418 -37.27 8.17 0.11
C ASN A 418 -37.73 7.11 -0.91
N GLY A 419 -38.03 5.91 -0.42
CA GLY A 419 -38.35 4.73 -1.21
C GLY A 419 -37.14 3.99 -1.79
N LYS A 420 -35.91 4.48 -1.58
CA LYS A 420 -34.69 3.89 -2.13
C LYS A 420 -33.74 3.44 -1.03
N ILE A 421 -32.94 2.42 -1.28
CA ILE A 421 -31.76 2.16 -0.46
C ILE A 421 -30.75 3.28 -0.72
N ILE A 422 -30.08 3.75 0.32
CA ILE A 422 -28.98 4.70 0.21
C ILE A 422 -27.70 4.10 0.76
N SER A 423 -26.58 4.74 0.43
CA SER A 423 -25.32 4.60 1.13
C SER A 423 -24.73 5.95 1.46
N GLY A 424 -23.69 5.95 2.31
CA GLY A 424 -23.07 7.17 2.77
C GLY A 424 -22.32 7.89 1.64
N ARG A 425 -22.28 9.22 1.67
CA ARG A 425 -21.40 9.98 0.79
C ARG A 425 -19.95 9.92 1.27
N TYR A 426 -19.04 9.87 0.30
CA TYR A 426 -17.59 9.79 0.53
C TYR A 426 -16.84 10.46 -0.62
N ALA A 427 -15.67 11.06 -0.33
CA ALA A 427 -14.77 11.67 -1.32
C ALA A 427 -15.41 12.79 -2.17
N GLN A 428 -16.45 13.46 -1.64
CA GLN A 428 -17.03 14.61 -2.32
C GLN A 428 -16.18 15.85 -2.04
N ASN A 429 -16.04 16.71 -3.06
CA ASN A 429 -15.35 17.99 -2.90
C ASN A 429 -15.97 18.80 -1.74
N ASP A 430 -15.11 19.44 -0.95
CA ASP A 430 -15.47 20.31 0.17
C ASP A 430 -16.32 19.66 1.29
N ASP A 431 -16.32 18.32 1.37
CA ASP A 431 -17.13 17.55 2.33
C ASP A 431 -16.31 16.94 3.47
N THR A 432 -15.00 17.19 3.48
CA THR A 432 -14.07 16.57 4.43
C THR A 432 -14.46 16.86 5.88
N GLN A 433 -14.88 15.82 6.61
CA GLN A 433 -15.16 15.96 8.03
C GLN A 433 -13.85 15.88 8.83
N GLY A 434 -13.37 17.03 9.28
CA GLY A 434 -12.13 17.18 10.05
C GLY A 434 -11.94 16.15 11.18
N GLY A 435 -10.71 15.65 11.31
CA GLY A 435 -10.26 14.75 12.37
C GLY A 435 -9.12 13.83 11.89
N GLY A 436 -7.88 14.15 12.27
CA GLY A 436 -6.69 13.32 12.03
C GLY A 436 -6.43 12.94 10.56
N VAL A 437 -5.73 11.81 10.36
CA VAL A 437 -5.26 11.27 9.07
C VAL A 437 -6.36 11.16 7.99
N GLY A 438 -7.64 11.13 8.37
CA GLY A 438 -8.79 11.15 7.44
C GLY A 438 -8.88 12.42 6.58
N TRP A 439 -8.36 13.57 7.06
CA TRP A 439 -8.27 14.82 6.29
C TRP A 439 -7.36 14.70 5.05
N VAL A 440 -6.28 13.92 5.17
CA VAL A 440 -5.31 13.72 4.07
C VAL A 440 -5.87 12.73 3.05
N ILE A 441 -6.59 11.70 3.52
CA ILE A 441 -7.02 10.56 2.70
C ILE A 441 -8.25 10.90 1.85
N GLU A 442 -9.28 11.50 2.44
CA GLU A 442 -10.47 11.93 1.69
C GLU A 442 -10.12 13.07 0.70
N GLY A 443 -9.08 13.87 1.02
CA GLY A 443 -8.52 14.86 0.09
C GLY A 443 -7.69 14.27 -1.06
N MET A 444 -7.32 12.98 -0.99
CA MET A 444 -6.52 12.28 -2.01
C MET A 444 -7.38 11.35 -2.89
N THR A 445 -8.54 10.89 -2.42
CA THR A 445 -9.53 10.16 -3.22
C THR A 445 -10.39 11.14 -4.01
N HIS A 446 -10.50 10.92 -5.32
CA HIS A 446 -11.22 11.83 -6.21
C HIS A 446 -12.30 11.07 -6.96
N ILE A 447 -13.55 11.50 -6.81
CA ILE A 447 -14.65 10.97 -7.61
C ILE A 447 -14.35 11.23 -9.10
N PRO A 448 -14.48 10.22 -9.99
CA PRO A 448 -14.14 10.37 -11.40
C PRO A 448 -14.90 11.52 -12.05
N ALA A 449 -14.27 12.26 -12.96
CA ALA A 449 -14.88 13.42 -13.61
C ALA A 449 -16.20 13.08 -14.33
N ALA A 450 -16.31 11.86 -14.89
CA ALA A 450 -17.53 11.35 -15.51
C ALA A 450 -18.71 11.29 -14.52
N ARG A 451 -18.46 10.96 -13.25
CA ARG A 451 -19.48 10.92 -12.19
C ARG A 451 -19.85 12.32 -11.71
N ARG A 452 -18.85 13.18 -11.50
CA ARG A 452 -19.07 14.57 -11.07
C ARG A 452 -19.86 15.41 -12.09
N SER A 453 -19.84 15.00 -13.36
CA SER A 453 -20.57 15.65 -14.44
C SER A 453 -21.98 15.07 -14.69
N GLU A 454 -22.42 14.06 -13.92
CA GLU A 454 -23.80 13.58 -13.95
C GLU A 454 -24.75 14.71 -13.56
N ILE A 455 -25.84 14.88 -14.31
CA ILE A 455 -26.76 16.04 -14.19
C ILE A 455 -27.35 16.17 -12.78
N ASP A 456 -27.51 15.05 -12.08
CA ASP A 456 -28.06 14.98 -10.74
C ASP A 456 -27.06 14.59 -9.66
N PHE A 457 -25.76 14.65 -9.97
CA PHE A 457 -24.68 14.42 -9.00
C PHE A 457 -24.84 15.29 -7.73
N PHE A 458 -25.35 16.52 -7.88
CA PHE A 458 -25.63 17.41 -6.75
C PHE A 458 -26.55 16.79 -5.68
N LYS A 459 -27.47 15.89 -6.07
CA LYS A 459 -28.38 15.21 -5.13
C LYS A 459 -27.63 14.31 -4.16
N ARG A 460 -26.46 13.80 -4.55
CA ARG A 460 -25.61 12.95 -3.71
C ARG A 460 -24.99 13.74 -2.55
N GLY A 461 -24.94 15.06 -2.63
CA GLY A 461 -24.60 15.92 -1.48
C GLY A 461 -25.64 15.91 -0.36
N ALA A 462 -26.87 15.45 -0.63
CA ALA A 462 -27.93 15.37 0.37
C ALA A 462 -27.80 14.17 1.32
N LEU A 463 -27.08 13.12 0.89
CA LEU A 463 -26.89 11.86 1.62
C LEU A 463 -26.13 12.08 2.94
N PRO A 464 -26.31 11.23 3.97
CA PRO A 464 -25.47 11.21 5.18
C PRO A 464 -23.99 10.92 4.86
N HIS A 465 -23.06 11.36 5.71
CA HIS A 465 -21.64 11.09 5.49
C HIS A 465 -21.35 9.63 5.81
N HIS A 466 -20.45 8.99 5.05
CA HIS A 466 -20.03 7.60 5.25
C HIS A 466 -19.77 7.27 6.72
N ASN A 467 -18.83 7.98 7.35
CA ASN A 467 -18.46 7.84 8.76
C ASN A 467 -19.63 7.98 9.76
N GLU A 468 -20.76 8.58 9.36
CA GLU A 468 -21.91 8.78 10.25
C GLU A 468 -22.88 7.59 10.25
N ILE A 469 -22.86 6.74 9.22
CA ILE A 469 -23.84 5.66 9.01
C ILE A 469 -23.23 4.29 8.71
N ALA A 470 -21.98 4.22 8.24
CA ALA A 470 -21.32 2.97 7.90
C ALA A 470 -21.10 2.09 9.13
N VAL A 471 -21.23 0.77 8.93
CA VAL A 471 -20.97 -0.27 9.94
C VAL A 471 -19.90 -1.20 9.37
N ASP A 472 -18.70 -0.64 9.23
CA ASP A 472 -17.53 -1.19 8.55
C ASP A 472 -16.62 -2.01 9.49
N GLY A 473 -16.80 -1.86 10.81
CA GLY A 473 -16.00 -2.55 11.83
C GLY A 473 -16.75 -3.03 13.06
N SER A 474 -16.03 -3.80 13.88
CA SER A 474 -16.60 -4.43 15.09
C SER A 474 -16.83 -3.47 16.25
N ALA A 475 -16.23 -2.28 16.20
CA ALA A 475 -16.38 -1.21 17.18
C ALA A 475 -16.88 0.07 16.48
N ARG A 476 -17.71 0.84 17.19
CA ARG A 476 -18.29 2.08 16.68
C ARG A 476 -17.27 3.21 16.74
N GLU A 477 -17.15 3.98 15.66
CA GLU A 477 -16.32 5.18 15.67
C GLU A 477 -17.04 6.37 16.33
N ASP A 478 -16.27 7.33 16.87
CA ASP A 478 -16.81 8.52 17.55
C ASP A 478 -17.71 9.37 16.63
N LYS A 479 -17.41 9.38 15.32
CA LYS A 479 -18.16 10.13 14.31
C LYS A 479 -19.46 9.42 13.88
N HIS A 480 -19.62 8.13 14.21
CA HIS A 480 -20.80 7.36 13.84
C HIS A 480 -22.03 7.87 14.62
N ARG A 481 -23.10 8.21 13.90
CA ARG A 481 -24.31 8.84 14.46
C ARG A 481 -25.53 7.95 14.48
N LEU A 482 -25.65 7.02 13.52
CA LEU A 482 -26.87 6.24 13.32
C LEU A 482 -27.31 5.51 14.60
N TYR A 483 -26.38 4.81 15.24
CA TYR A 483 -26.60 4.08 16.50
C TYR A 483 -26.09 4.81 17.75
N ARG A 484 -25.77 6.10 17.69
CA ARG A 484 -25.20 6.83 18.84
C ARG A 484 -26.20 7.07 19.96
N ASP A 485 -27.43 7.44 19.60
CA ASP A 485 -28.42 7.96 20.54
C ASP A 485 -29.44 6.89 20.98
N VAL A 486 -29.08 5.60 20.89
CA VAL A 486 -29.94 4.47 21.33
C VAL A 486 -29.43 3.88 22.65
N PRO A 487 -30.32 3.39 23.55
CA PRO A 487 -29.90 2.65 24.73
C PRO A 487 -29.06 1.43 24.34
N GLY A 488 -27.86 1.30 24.92
CA GLY A 488 -26.92 0.24 24.53
C GLY A 488 -26.34 0.44 23.13
N ALA A 489 -25.94 1.68 22.80
CA ALA A 489 -25.40 2.07 21.49
C ALA A 489 -24.29 1.15 20.97
N GLU A 490 -23.35 0.75 21.85
CA GLU A 490 -22.26 -0.15 21.49
C GLU A 490 -22.78 -1.57 21.19
N GLU A 491 -23.70 -2.09 22.02
CA GLU A 491 -24.31 -3.39 21.80
C GLU A 491 -25.19 -3.42 20.54
N GLU A 492 -25.90 -2.33 20.26
CA GLU A 492 -26.65 -2.14 19.02
C GLU A 492 -25.72 -2.18 17.81
N TYR A 493 -24.69 -1.33 17.82
CA TYR A 493 -23.73 -1.26 16.73
C TYR A 493 -23.07 -2.61 16.48
N ALA A 494 -22.55 -3.26 17.52
CA ALA A 494 -21.93 -4.57 17.41
C ALA A 494 -22.92 -5.65 16.91
N ARG A 495 -24.20 -5.55 17.27
CA ARG A 495 -25.25 -6.45 16.75
C ARG A 495 -25.53 -6.21 15.27
N GLN A 496 -25.55 -4.96 14.83
CA GLN A 496 -25.73 -4.58 13.43
C GLN A 496 -24.53 -5.01 12.59
N TYR A 497 -23.32 -4.82 13.09
CA TYR A 497 -22.09 -5.33 12.48
C TYR A 497 -22.17 -6.84 12.24
N ARG A 498 -22.49 -7.63 13.27
CA ARG A 498 -22.61 -9.10 13.13
C ARG A 498 -23.64 -9.52 12.08
N ARG A 499 -24.77 -8.83 12.01
CA ARG A 499 -25.84 -9.13 11.03
C ARG A 499 -25.42 -8.83 9.61
N ARG A 500 -24.80 -7.67 9.39
CA ARG A 500 -24.30 -7.24 8.08
C ARG A 500 -23.16 -8.14 7.60
N PHE A 501 -22.24 -8.47 8.51
CA PHE A 501 -21.15 -9.41 8.25
C PHE A 501 -21.67 -10.79 7.84
N ASP A 502 -22.62 -11.36 8.60
CA ASP A 502 -23.24 -12.66 8.27
C ASP A 502 -23.96 -12.63 6.91
N ALA A 503 -24.70 -11.55 6.62
CA ALA A 503 -25.35 -11.39 5.32
C ALA A 503 -24.34 -11.32 4.17
N ALA A 504 -23.24 -10.59 4.33
CA ALA A 504 -22.17 -10.53 3.35
C ALA A 504 -21.54 -11.92 3.13
N VAL A 505 -21.21 -12.66 4.20
CA VAL A 505 -20.68 -14.03 4.12
C VAL A 505 -21.63 -14.95 3.34
N ARG A 506 -22.92 -14.92 3.67
CA ARG A 506 -23.92 -15.77 3.00
C ARG A 506 -24.11 -15.36 1.54
N HIS A 507 -24.15 -14.08 1.24
CA HIS A 507 -24.31 -13.59 -0.13
C HIS A 507 -23.10 -13.95 -1.00
N VAL A 508 -21.87 -13.70 -0.51
CA VAL A 508 -20.63 -14.06 -1.20
C VAL A 508 -20.57 -15.57 -1.47
N ARG A 509 -20.95 -16.41 -0.49
CA ARG A 509 -21.04 -17.87 -0.69
C ARG A 509 -22.05 -18.22 -1.79
N GLN A 510 -23.27 -17.69 -1.70
CA GLN A 510 -24.33 -17.97 -2.68
C GLN A 510 -23.90 -17.62 -4.10
N VAL A 511 -23.31 -16.44 -4.31
CA VAL A 511 -22.87 -16.05 -5.66
C VAL A 511 -21.63 -16.82 -6.11
N PHE A 512 -20.74 -17.21 -5.20
CA PHE A 512 -19.63 -18.09 -5.56
C PHE A 512 -20.16 -19.44 -6.06
N ASP A 513 -20.99 -20.11 -5.26
CA ASP A 513 -21.52 -21.45 -5.58
C ASP A 513 -22.35 -21.45 -6.87
N ALA A 514 -23.10 -20.37 -7.13
CA ALA A 514 -23.88 -20.23 -8.36
C ALA A 514 -23.01 -20.07 -9.63
N ASN A 515 -21.83 -19.46 -9.51
CA ASN A 515 -20.94 -19.14 -10.65
C ASN A 515 -19.72 -20.09 -10.75
N TRP A 516 -19.42 -20.83 -9.68
CA TRP A 516 -18.36 -21.83 -9.61
C TRP A 516 -18.89 -23.23 -9.98
N LYS A 517 -19.10 -23.45 -11.28
CA LYS A 517 -19.40 -24.79 -11.81
C LYS A 517 -18.16 -25.68 -11.72
N LYS A 518 -18.23 -26.77 -10.94
CA LYS A 518 -17.22 -27.84 -10.95
C LYS A 518 -17.01 -28.30 -12.38
N GLY A 519 -15.75 -28.37 -12.82
CA GLY A 519 -15.38 -28.82 -14.16
C GLY A 519 -16.12 -30.10 -14.52
N GLY A 520 -17.02 -29.99 -15.51
CA GLY A 520 -17.66 -31.14 -16.11
C GLY A 520 -16.59 -32.00 -16.76
N SER A 521 -16.57 -33.28 -16.38
CA SER A 521 -15.92 -34.33 -17.16
C SER A 521 -16.45 -34.27 -18.59
N ALA A 522 -15.66 -33.69 -19.51
CA ALA A 522 -15.79 -34.00 -20.92
C ALA A 522 -15.32 -35.45 -21.14
N ARG A 523 -16.26 -36.39 -21.04
CA ARG A 523 -16.20 -37.71 -21.68
C ARG A 523 -17.61 -38.07 -22.15
N SER A 524 -17.88 -37.76 -23.42
CA SER A 524 -18.75 -38.55 -24.30
C SER A 524 -17.88 -39.03 -25.44
#